data_AF-A0A7C3XHZ9-F1
#
_entry.id   AF-A0A7C3XHZ9-F1
#
_cell.length_a   1.000
_cell.length_b   1.000
_cell.length_c   1.000
_cell.angle_alpha   90.00
_cell.angle_beta   90.00
_cell.angle_gamma   90.00
#
_symmetry.space_group_name_H-M   'P 1'
#
loop_
_entity.id
_entity.type
_entity.pdbx_description
1 polymer ?
#
loop_
_entity_poly.entity_id
_entity_poly.type
_entity_poly.pdbx_seq_one_letter_code
_entity_poly.pdbx_strand_id
1 'polypeptide(L)'
;MRVNRGRVSKSSILLQFISRNPGLGVEEISKTLGWTPRSVKLVLNRLEKSGRVSTRFFPTVLHVNEERWEVEKEVSSEKEKLERIILKLRERDRETFEKCVKAKMLRDDKLATLYASQCAEIRRLIRAVVASQGVLTRIGVALESLRLSLGRKLL
;
A
#
# COMPACT_ATOMS: atom_id res chain seq x y z
N MET A 1 8.44 42.17 18.57
CA MET A 1 8.16 40.73 18.49
C MET A 1 8.22 40.29 17.03
N ARG A 2 9.26 39.53 16.61
CA ARG A 2 9.35 39.00 15.24
C ARG A 2 8.61 37.67 15.18
N VAL A 3 7.48 37.64 14.48
CA VAL A 3 6.72 36.41 14.21
C VAL A 3 7.54 35.55 13.24
N ASN A 4 8.17 34.49 13.77
CA ASN A 4 8.91 33.51 12.99
C ASN A 4 7.89 32.68 12.18
N ARG A 5 7.50 33.16 11.00
CA ARG A 5 6.72 32.38 10.04
C ARG A 5 7.61 31.25 9.54
N GLY A 6 7.59 30.13 10.25
CA GLY A 6 8.35 28.94 9.92
C GLY A 6 8.12 28.57 8.46
N ARG A 7 9.19 28.53 7.65
CA ARG A 7 9.15 28.07 6.26
C ARG A 7 8.43 26.73 6.22
N VAL A 8 7.22 26.70 5.69
CA VAL A 8 6.49 25.44 5.50
C VAL A 8 7.29 24.62 4.50
N SER A 9 7.88 23.52 4.97
CA SER A 9 8.72 22.65 4.13
C SER A 9 7.89 22.04 3.01
N LYS A 10 8.47 21.90 1.80
CA LYS A 10 7.83 21.21 0.67
C LYS A 10 7.33 19.81 1.06
N SER A 11 8.02 19.12 1.97
CA SER A 11 7.56 17.82 2.50
C SER A 11 6.27 17.91 3.32
N SER A 12 6.05 19.02 4.03
CA SER A 12 4.81 19.26 4.79
C SER A 12 3.66 19.61 3.86
N ILE A 13 3.91 20.46 2.86
CA ILE A 13 2.92 20.86 1.85
C ILE A 13 2.46 19.63 1.07
N LEU A 14 3.41 18.83 0.57
CA LEU A 14 3.08 17.65 -0.23
C LEU A 14 2.37 16.58 0.61
N LEU A 15 2.77 16.38 1.87
CA LEU A 15 2.08 15.45 2.75
C LEU A 15 0.62 15.89 2.98
N GLN A 16 0.41 17.16 3.35
CA GLN A 16 -0.93 17.69 3.56
C GLN A 16 -1.80 17.59 2.30
N PHE A 17 -1.20 17.84 1.13
CA PHE A 17 -1.86 17.71 -0.15
C PHE A 17 -2.28 16.28 -0.47
N ILE A 18 -1.38 15.30 -0.28
CA ILE A 18 -1.66 13.87 -0.50
C ILE A 18 -2.70 13.35 0.50
N SER A 19 -2.65 13.79 1.76
CA SER A 19 -3.67 13.43 2.76
C SER A 19 -5.07 13.90 2.38
N ARG A 20 -5.20 15.01 1.64
CA ARG A 20 -6.47 15.54 1.14
C ARG A 20 -6.87 14.95 -0.22
N ASN A 21 -5.91 14.46 -0.99
CA ASN A 21 -6.10 13.97 -2.36
C ASN A 21 -5.34 12.65 -2.55
N PRO A 22 -5.78 11.55 -1.91
CA PRO A 22 -5.12 10.25 -2.04
C PRO A 22 -5.27 9.71 -3.47
N GLY A 23 -4.21 9.08 -3.99
CA GLY A 23 -4.23 8.39 -5.30
C GLY A 23 -3.80 9.22 -6.51
N LEU A 24 -3.45 10.50 -6.35
CA LEU A 24 -2.92 11.31 -7.45
C LEU A 24 -1.51 10.87 -7.86
N GLY A 25 -1.27 10.81 -9.16
CA GLY A 25 0.04 10.54 -9.75
C GLY A 25 0.97 11.76 -9.71
N VAL A 26 2.23 11.54 -10.10
CA VAL A 26 3.26 12.59 -10.08
C VAL A 26 2.92 13.75 -11.00
N GLU A 27 2.31 13.47 -12.15
CA GLU A 27 1.98 14.48 -13.16
C GLU A 27 0.82 15.36 -12.71
N GLU A 28 -0.21 14.78 -12.08
CA GLU A 28 -1.35 15.51 -11.53
C GLU A 28 -0.93 16.38 -10.34
N ILE A 29 -0.06 15.86 -9.47
CA ILE A 29 0.51 16.63 -8.35
C ILE A 29 1.38 17.78 -8.88
N SER A 30 2.19 17.54 -9.90
CA SER A 30 3.04 18.54 -10.56
C SER A 30 2.20 19.71 -11.10
N LYS A 31 1.15 19.40 -11.86
CA LYS A 31 0.23 20.38 -12.43
C LYS A 31 -0.52 21.19 -11.36
N THR A 32 -0.96 20.53 -10.29
CA THR A 32 -1.78 21.17 -9.25
C THR A 32 -0.97 22.04 -8.30
N LEU A 33 0.24 21.61 -7.94
CA LEU A 33 1.13 22.36 -7.04
C LEU A 33 2.03 23.37 -7.77
N GLY A 34 2.05 23.36 -9.11
CA GLY A 34 2.97 24.16 -9.93
C GLY A 34 4.44 23.78 -9.70
N TRP A 35 4.70 22.54 -9.31
CA TRP A 35 6.03 22.01 -9.04
C TRP A 35 6.50 21.18 -10.21
N THR A 36 7.81 21.11 -10.48
CA THR A 36 8.29 20.22 -11.54
C THR A 36 8.10 18.75 -11.14
N PRO A 37 7.82 17.82 -12.06
CA PRO A 37 7.64 16.39 -11.76
C PRO A 37 8.85 15.79 -11.02
N ARG A 38 10.06 16.26 -11.37
CA ARG A 38 11.31 15.87 -10.72
C ARG A 38 11.35 16.29 -9.25
N SER A 39 10.87 17.49 -8.93
CA SER A 39 10.81 17.99 -7.55
C SER A 39 9.76 17.24 -6.73
N VAL A 40 8.63 16.88 -7.32
CA VAL A 40 7.59 16.04 -6.71
C VAL A 40 8.15 14.66 -6.37
N LYS A 41 8.80 13.97 -7.33
CA LYS A 41 9.47 12.68 -7.11
C LYS A 41 10.51 12.73 -5.97
N LEU A 42 11.32 13.80 -5.92
CA LEU A 42 12.33 13.97 -4.86
C LEU A 42 11.72 14.15 -3.47
N VAL A 43 10.59 14.84 -3.36
CA VAL A 43 9.89 15.01 -2.08
C VAL A 43 9.15 13.73 -1.70
N LEU A 44 8.51 13.05 -2.66
CA LEU A 44 7.87 11.74 -2.46
C LEU A 44 8.87 10.69 -1.96
N ASN A 45 10.03 10.56 -2.60
CA ASN A 45 11.08 9.63 -2.15
C ASN A 45 11.58 9.94 -0.74
N ARG A 46 11.64 11.22 -0.36
CA ARG A 46 11.98 11.61 1.02
C ARG A 46 10.88 11.23 2.01
N LEU A 47 9.62 11.47 1.65
CA LEU A 47 8.47 11.09 2.45
C LEU A 47 8.38 9.56 2.62
N GLU A 48 8.72 8.82 1.58
CA GLU A 48 8.78 7.36 1.59
C GLU A 48 9.92 6.81 2.45
N LYS A 49 11.14 7.36 2.32
CA LYS A 49 12.25 7.01 3.20
C LYS A 49 11.93 7.31 4.67
N SER A 50 11.13 8.35 4.95
CA SER A 50 10.65 8.67 6.29
C SER A 50 9.42 7.87 6.75
N GLY A 51 8.92 6.94 5.93
CA GLY A 51 7.76 6.09 6.26
C GLY A 51 6.41 6.83 6.31
N ARG A 52 6.35 8.09 5.86
CA ARG A 52 5.12 8.92 5.94
C ARG A 52 4.19 8.73 4.74
N VAL A 53 4.72 8.25 3.62
CA VAL A 53 3.99 7.97 2.37
C VAL A 53 4.57 6.69 1.78
N SER A 54 3.78 5.88 1.07
CA SER A 54 4.31 4.80 0.24
C SER A 54 4.13 5.22 -1.21
N THR A 55 5.18 5.25 -2.03
CA THR A 55 5.03 5.62 -3.46
C THR A 55 4.54 4.46 -4.32
N ARG A 56 4.43 3.26 -3.72
CA ARG A 56 3.93 2.04 -4.37
C ARG A 56 2.40 1.98 -4.51
N PHE A 57 1.70 3.09 -4.30
CA PHE A 57 0.32 3.18 -4.78
C PHE A 57 0.40 3.35 -6.30
N PHE A 58 0.28 2.22 -7.01
CA PHE A 58 0.13 2.19 -8.45
C PHE A 58 -0.93 3.24 -8.84
N PRO A 59 -0.64 4.20 -9.73
CA PRO A 59 -1.69 4.82 -10.49
C PRO A 59 -2.22 3.72 -11.41
N THR A 60 -3.12 2.87 -10.90
CA THR A 60 -4.01 2.18 -11.82
C THR A 60 -4.72 3.31 -12.53
N VAL A 61 -4.45 3.46 -13.83
CA VAL A 61 -5.29 4.27 -14.72
C VAL A 61 -6.66 3.63 -14.60
N LEU A 62 -7.49 4.17 -13.71
CA LEU A 62 -8.90 3.85 -13.66
C LEU A 62 -9.46 4.48 -14.93
N HIS A 63 -9.67 3.65 -15.95
CA HIS A 63 -10.67 3.98 -16.95
C HIS A 63 -11.96 4.19 -16.15
N VAL A 64 -12.33 5.45 -15.94
CA VAL A 64 -13.64 5.80 -15.39
C VAL A 64 -14.62 5.55 -16.53
N ASN A 65 -14.92 4.28 -16.76
CA ASN A 65 -16.14 3.90 -17.45
C ASN A 65 -17.29 4.17 -16.48
N GLU A 66 -18.41 4.59 -17.04
CA GLU A 66 -19.56 5.19 -16.37
C GLU A 66 -20.41 4.18 -15.58
N GLU A 67 -19.76 3.25 -14.88
CA GLU A 67 -20.39 2.16 -14.17
C GLU A 67 -19.84 2.06 -12.74
N ARG A 68 -20.48 2.84 -11.86
CA ARG A 68 -20.21 2.92 -10.41
C ARG A 68 -20.19 1.56 -9.68
N TRP A 69 -20.77 0.51 -10.29
CA TRP A 69 -20.84 -0.85 -9.75
C TRP A 69 -19.61 -1.72 -10.06
N GLU A 70 -18.76 -1.30 -11.01
CA GLU A 70 -17.60 -2.09 -11.44
C GLU A 70 -16.44 -2.00 -10.42
N VAL A 71 -16.26 -0.85 -9.77
CA VAL A 71 -15.18 -0.62 -8.80
C VAL A 71 -15.35 -1.46 -7.53
N GLU A 72 -16.57 -1.59 -7.00
CA GLU A 72 -16.83 -2.42 -5.81
C GLU A 72 -16.57 -3.90 -6.12
N LYS A 73 -16.98 -4.35 -7.31
CA LYS A 73 -16.74 -5.72 -7.80
C LYS A 73 -15.26 -5.99 -7.99
N GLU A 74 -14.51 -5.04 -8.56
CA GLU A 74 -13.06 -5.12 -8.75
C GLU A 74 -12.35 -5.21 -7.39
N VAL A 75 -12.71 -4.35 -6.42
CA VAL A 75 -12.15 -4.38 -5.06
C VAL A 75 -12.42 -5.71 -4.37
N SER A 76 -13.63 -6.26 -4.52
CA SER A 76 -13.98 -7.58 -3.97
C SER A 76 -13.15 -8.69 -4.62
N SER A 77 -13.08 -8.71 -5.95
CA SER A 77 -12.31 -9.71 -6.70
C SER A 77 -10.83 -9.68 -6.32
N GLU A 78 -10.25 -8.48 -6.16
CA GLU A 78 -8.85 -8.34 -5.78
C GLU A 78 -8.59 -8.82 -4.34
N LYS A 79 -9.51 -8.56 -3.40
CA LYS A 79 -9.42 -9.12 -2.04
C LYS A 79 -9.36 -10.65 -2.05
N GLU A 80 -10.25 -11.30 -2.81
CA GLU A 80 -10.27 -12.76 -2.91
C GLU A 80 -8.96 -13.32 -3.51
N LYS A 81 -8.38 -12.64 -4.52
CA LYS A 81 -7.08 -13.01 -5.07
C LYS A 81 -5.98 -12.94 -4.00
N LEU A 82 -5.95 -11.86 -3.22
CA LEU A 82 -4.98 -11.71 -2.13
C LEU A 82 -5.17 -12.76 -1.03
N GLU A 83 -6.41 -13.14 -0.71
CA GLU A 83 -6.69 -14.23 0.23
C GLU A 83 -6.11 -15.56 -0.25
N ARG A 84 -6.34 -15.91 -1.53
CA ARG A 84 -5.74 -17.10 -2.14
C ARG A 84 -4.22 -17.08 -2.10
N ILE A 85 -3.61 -15.91 -2.34
CA ILE A 85 -2.14 -15.74 -2.25
C ILE A 85 -1.64 -15.95 -0.82
N ILE A 86 -2.33 -15.40 0.20
CA ILE A 86 -1.97 -15.60 1.60
C ILE A 86 -2.03 -17.07 1.98
N LEU A 87 -3.07 -17.80 1.58
CA LEU A 87 -3.19 -19.23 1.87
C LEU A 87 -2.00 -20.01 1.31
N LYS A 88 -1.64 -19.78 0.04
CA LYS A 88 -0.47 -20.40 -0.60
C LYS A 88 0.84 -20.04 0.08
N LEU A 89 1.03 -18.77 0.47
CA LEU A 89 2.23 -18.35 1.17
C LEU A 89 2.34 -18.97 2.56
N ARG A 90 1.23 -19.12 3.30
CA ARG A 90 1.20 -19.76 4.62
C ARG A 90 1.52 -21.24 4.54
N GLU A 91 0.98 -21.93 3.54
CA GLU A 91 1.33 -23.33 3.26
C GLU A 91 2.84 -23.47 2.97
N ARG A 92 3.38 -22.59 2.12
CA ARG A 92 4.82 -22.60 1.83
C ARG A 92 5.69 -22.26 3.04
N ASP A 93 5.25 -21.35 3.92
CA ASP A 93 5.96 -21.04 5.17
C ASP A 93 6.04 -22.29 6.07
N ARG A 94 4.93 -23.02 6.21
CA ARG A 94 4.86 -24.27 6.98
C ARG A 94 5.81 -25.33 6.42
N GLU A 95 5.76 -25.61 5.12
CA GLU A 95 6.65 -26.59 4.48
C GLU A 95 8.13 -26.21 4.63
N THR A 96 8.46 -24.92 4.48
CA THR A 96 9.83 -24.42 4.60
C THR A 96 10.31 -24.50 6.05
N PHE A 97 9.42 -24.21 7.00
CA PHE A 97 9.71 -24.33 8.42
C PHE A 97 9.98 -25.78 8.82
N GLU A 98 9.19 -26.74 8.34
CA GLU A 98 9.44 -28.16 8.58
C GLU A 98 10.80 -28.61 8.03
N LYS A 99 11.19 -28.12 6.83
CA LYS A 99 12.52 -28.36 6.26
C LYS A 99 13.63 -27.75 7.14
N CYS A 100 13.41 -26.56 7.68
CA CYS A 100 14.33 -25.91 8.62
C CYS A 100 14.53 -26.77 9.89
N VAL A 101 13.43 -27.27 10.47
CA VAL A 101 13.47 -28.13 11.66
C VAL A 101 14.23 -29.42 11.37
N LYS A 102 13.92 -30.09 10.25
CA LYS A 102 14.62 -31.32 9.83
C LYS A 102 16.12 -31.09 9.65
N ALA A 103 16.52 -30.02 8.97
CA ALA A 103 17.94 -29.67 8.81
C ALA A 103 18.62 -29.43 10.17
N LYS A 104 17.93 -28.76 11.10
CA LYS A 104 18.44 -28.53 12.45
C LYS A 104 18.60 -29.82 13.26
N MET A 105 17.65 -30.75 13.14
CA MET A 105 17.72 -32.08 13.79
C MET A 105 18.89 -32.92 13.27
N LEU A 106 19.21 -32.80 11.98
CA LEU A 106 20.38 -33.43 11.36
C LEU A 106 21.70 -32.71 11.67
N ARG A 107 21.67 -31.64 12.49
CA ARG A 107 22.81 -30.76 12.79
C ARG A 107 23.45 -30.13 11.56
N ASP A 108 22.71 -29.99 10.47
CA ASP A 108 23.12 -29.23 9.30
C ASP A 108 22.76 -27.76 9.49
N ASP A 109 23.61 -27.04 10.23
CA ASP A 109 23.38 -25.64 10.57
C ASP A 109 23.38 -24.71 9.34
N LYS A 110 24.12 -25.07 8.28
CA LYS A 110 24.15 -24.29 7.03
C LYS A 110 22.78 -24.37 6.34
N LEU A 111 22.25 -25.58 6.19
CA LEU A 111 20.96 -25.80 5.54
C LEU A 111 19.80 -25.26 6.40
N ALA A 112 19.88 -25.41 7.73
CA ALA A 112 18.91 -24.82 8.65
C ALA A 112 18.88 -23.28 8.54
N THR A 113 20.04 -22.63 8.46
CA THR A 113 20.14 -21.17 8.29
C THR A 113 19.53 -20.71 6.96
N LEU A 114 19.76 -21.46 5.88
CA LEU A 114 19.16 -21.19 4.57
C LEU A 114 17.63 -21.23 4.65
N TYR A 115 17.05 -22.30 5.19
CA TYR A 115 15.60 -22.43 5.32
C TYR A 115 15.00 -21.38 6.28
N ALA A 116 15.68 -21.04 7.37
CA ALA A 116 15.26 -19.97 8.26
C ALA A 116 15.17 -18.61 7.54
N SER A 117 16.16 -18.29 6.69
CA SER A 117 16.12 -17.09 5.86
C SER A 117 14.96 -17.11 4.87
N GLN A 118 14.64 -18.27 4.28
CA GLN A 118 13.49 -18.41 3.39
C GLN A 118 12.16 -18.20 4.13
N CYS A 119 12.00 -18.76 5.34
CA CYS A 119 10.84 -18.47 6.19
C CYS A 119 10.69 -16.97 6.47
N ALA A 120 11.79 -16.28 6.79
CA ALA A 120 11.76 -14.84 7.05
C ALA A 120 11.25 -14.05 5.83
N GLU A 121 11.70 -14.40 4.62
CA GLU A 121 11.23 -13.78 3.38
C GLU A 121 9.76 -14.11 3.08
N ILE A 122 9.33 -15.36 3.22
CA ILE A 122 7.93 -15.75 3.02
C ILE A 122 7.01 -14.98 3.98
N ARG A 123 7.38 -14.89 5.26
CA ARG A 123 6.61 -14.12 6.26
C ARG A 123 6.61 -12.63 5.95
N ARG A 124 7.69 -12.08 5.38
CA ARG A 124 7.73 -10.70 4.90
C ARG A 124 6.74 -10.47 3.75
N LEU A 125 6.64 -11.41 2.81
CA LEU A 125 5.65 -11.36 1.73
C LEU A 125 4.22 -11.45 2.26
N ILE A 126 3.94 -12.35 3.21
CA ILE A 126 2.62 -12.45 3.86
C ILE A 126 2.22 -11.10 4.47
N ARG A 127 3.13 -10.46 5.23
CA ARG A 127 2.86 -9.13 5.81
C ARG A 127 2.55 -8.07 4.75
N ALA A 128 3.26 -8.09 3.63
CA ALA A 128 3.00 -7.15 2.53
C ALA A 128 1.62 -7.37 1.91
N VAL A 129 1.22 -8.63 1.68
CA VAL A 129 -0.10 -8.96 1.11
C VAL A 129 -1.24 -8.60 2.06
N VAL A 130 -1.09 -8.88 3.36
CA VAL A 130 -2.06 -8.47 4.39
C VAL A 130 -2.20 -6.95 4.46
N ALA A 131 -1.10 -6.20 4.34
CA ALA A 131 -1.16 -4.75 4.28
C ALA A 131 -1.99 -4.26 3.07
N SER A 132 -1.82 -4.88 1.90
CA SER A 132 -2.62 -4.59 0.70
C SER A 132 -4.11 -4.89 0.90
N GLN A 133 -4.46 -6.01 1.56
CA GLN A 133 -5.86 -6.29 1.93
C GLN A 133 -6.46 -5.23 2.85
N GLY A 134 -5.69 -4.74 3.82
CA GLY A 134 -6.11 -3.65 4.69
C GLY A 134 -6.35 -2.33 3.95
N VAL A 135 -5.63 -2.08 2.85
CA VAL A 135 -5.89 -0.93 1.96
C VAL A 135 -7.19 -1.14 1.19
N LEU A 136 -7.38 -2.29 0.53
CA LEU A 136 -8.61 -2.59 -0.21
C LEU A 136 -9.86 -2.55 0.70
N THR A 137 -9.71 -2.96 1.97
CA THR A 137 -10.78 -2.86 2.96
C THR A 137 -11.15 -1.42 3.25
N ARG A 138 -10.16 -0.54 3.45
CA ARG A 138 -10.40 0.89 3.65
C ARG A 138 -11.04 1.55 2.43
N ILE A 139 -10.62 1.18 1.22
CA ILE A 139 -11.23 1.65 -0.03
C ILE A 139 -12.71 1.23 -0.08
N GLY A 140 -13.01 -0.04 0.18
CA GLY A 140 -14.40 -0.53 0.20
C GLY A 140 -15.28 0.23 1.20
N VAL A 141 -14.79 0.47 2.41
CA VAL A 141 -15.52 1.25 3.43
C VAL A 141 -15.72 2.71 2.98
N ALA A 142 -14.71 3.31 2.36
CA ALA A 142 -14.82 4.68 1.84
C ALA A 142 -15.87 4.79 0.71
N LEU A 143 -15.90 3.81 -0.20
CA LEU A 143 -16.91 3.74 -1.27
C LEU A 143 -18.32 3.64 -0.70
N GLU A 144 -18.52 2.76 0.29
CA GLU A 144 -19.80 2.58 0.97
C GLU A 144 -20.24 3.86 1.73
N SER A 145 -19.31 4.51 2.43
CA SER A 145 -19.59 5.78 3.10
C SER A 145 -19.98 6.88 2.11
N LEU A 146 -19.31 6.96 0.95
CA LEU A 146 -19.66 7.90 -0.11
C LEU A 146 -21.06 7.61 -0.67
N ARG A 147 -21.39 6.33 -0.92
CA ARG A 147 -22.71 5.87 -1.35
C ARG A 147 -23.81 6.36 -0.41
N LEU A 148 -23.66 6.13 0.90
CA LEU A 148 -24.61 6.55 1.93
C LEU A 148 -24.70 8.07 2.09
N SER A 149 -23.60 8.80 1.89
CA SER A 149 -23.59 10.27 1.99
C SER A 149 -24.31 10.95 0.81
N LEU A 150 -24.21 10.36 -0.39
CA LEU A 150 -24.90 10.85 -1.59
C LEU A 150 -26.39 10.50 -1.54
N GLY A 151 -26.75 9.31 -1.08
CA GLY A 151 -28.15 8.93 -0.89
C GLY A 151 -28.90 9.81 0.12
N ARG A 152 -28.22 10.31 1.16
CA ARG A 152 -28.79 11.23 2.15
C ARG A 152 -28.94 12.68 1.67
N LYS A 153 -28.30 13.08 0.58
CA LYS A 153 -28.42 14.44 0.00
C LYS A 153 -29.51 14.54 -1.07
N LEU A 154 -30.09 13.41 -1.48
CA LEU A 154 -31.13 13.31 -2.52
C LEU A 154 -32.53 13.05 -1.92
N LEU A 155 -32.67 13.14 -0.60
CA LEU A 155 -33.91 13.12 0.18
C LEU A 155 -33.97 14.40 1.01
#